data_AF-F4HRQ6-F1
#
_entry.id   AF-F4HRQ6-F1
#
_cell.length_a   1.000
_cell.length_b   1.000
_cell.length_c   1.000
_cell.angle_alpha   90.00
_cell.angle_beta   90.00
_cell.angle_gamma   90.00
#
_symmetry.space_group_name_H-M   'P 1'
#
loop_
_entity.id
_entity.type
_entity.pdbx_description
1 polymer ?
#
loop_
_entity_poly.entity_id
_entity_poly.type
_entity_poly.pdbx_seq_one_letter_code
_entity_poly.pdbx_strand_id
1 'polypeptide(L)'
;MRPETLAVIQKQLTKIKAAQRNMTDNEVLRSMDEIMFCFENCYTEDETFTHIAQMFPSYVLKIVKSFFQISKAVTDEESREAYLTDAEECASVRRSQARDTSEEAKRSQGEASTSQKCEPNCNKH
;
A
#
# COMPACT_ATOMS: atom_id res chain seq x y z
N MET A 1 -3.97 8.39 -7.11
CA MET A 1 -3.79 9.20 -5.91
C MET A 1 -3.84 10.63 -6.38
N ARG A 2 -4.65 11.46 -5.75
CA ARG A 2 -4.66 12.88 -6.06
C ARG A 2 -3.33 13.52 -5.64
N PRO A 3 -2.81 14.52 -6.40
CA PRO A 3 -1.50 15.11 -6.11
C PRO A 3 -1.37 15.71 -4.70
N GLU A 4 -2.44 16.28 -4.16
CA GLU A 4 -2.51 16.84 -2.82
C GLU A 4 -2.36 15.76 -1.74
N THR A 5 -3.06 14.63 -1.90
CA THR A 5 -2.92 13.44 -1.05
C THR A 5 -1.48 12.95 -1.10
N LEU A 6 -0.89 12.85 -2.30
CA LEU A 6 0.47 12.36 -2.49
C LEU A 6 1.50 13.21 -1.74
N ALA A 7 1.40 14.54 -1.81
CA ALA A 7 2.33 15.43 -1.11
C ALA A 7 2.26 15.26 0.42
N VAL A 8 1.05 15.09 0.97
CA VAL A 8 0.85 14.85 2.40
C VAL A 8 1.45 13.50 2.81
N ILE A 9 1.21 12.46 2.02
CA ILE A 9 1.75 11.12 2.24
C ILE A 9 3.29 11.13 2.19
N GLN A 10 3.90 11.73 1.17
CA GLN A 10 5.36 11.83 1.07
C GLN A 10 5.99 12.55 2.27
N LYS A 11 5.33 13.59 2.79
CA LYS A 11 5.77 14.28 4.02
C LYS A 11 5.70 13.37 5.24
N GLN A 12 4.66 12.55 5.38
CA GLN A 12 4.54 11.58 6.47
C GLN A 12 5.60 10.49 6.37
N LEU A 13 5.77 9.92 5.18
CA LEU A 13 6.77 8.89 4.92
C LEU A 13 8.18 9.40 5.21
N THR A 14 8.47 10.66 4.91
CA THR A 14 9.74 11.28 5.27
C THR A 14 9.96 11.32 6.80
N LYS A 15 8.92 11.65 7.57
CA LYS A 15 8.99 11.63 9.05
C LYS A 15 9.18 10.21 9.59
N ILE A 16 8.49 9.23 9.00
CA ILE A 16 8.60 7.83 9.40
C ILE A 16 9.99 7.27 9.06
N LYS A 17 10.52 7.56 7.86
CA LYS A 17 11.92 7.23 7.48
C LYS A 17 12.93 7.85 8.44
N ALA A 18 12.70 9.08 8.90
CA ALA A 18 13.57 9.70 9.90
C ALA A 18 13.54 8.94 11.24
N ALA A 19 12.37 8.48 11.68
CA ALA A 19 12.22 7.67 12.89
C ALA A 19 12.85 6.27 12.77
N GLN A 20 12.89 5.70 11.56
CA GLN A 20 13.52 4.40 11.28
C GLN A 20 15.04 4.42 11.35
N ARG A 21 15.71 5.58 11.24
CA ARG A 21 17.18 5.67 11.25
C ARG A 21 17.84 5.06 12.50
N ASN A 22 17.09 4.96 13.60
CA ASN A 22 17.56 4.39 14.86
C ASN A 22 17.18 2.91 15.03
N MET A 23 16.48 2.31 14.07
CA MET A 23 16.14 0.89 14.09
C MET A 23 17.32 0.09 13.55
N THR A 24 17.73 -0.95 14.28
CA THR A 24 18.83 -1.84 13.90
C THR A 24 18.36 -3.22 13.43
N ASP A 25 17.08 -3.53 13.64
CA ASP A 25 16.48 -4.78 13.21
C ASP A 25 16.20 -4.73 11.70
N ASN A 26 16.97 -5.52 10.95
CA ASN A 26 16.87 -5.57 9.49
C ASN A 26 15.51 -6.08 9.00
N GLU A 27 14.83 -6.96 9.74
CA GLU A 27 13.51 -7.47 9.36
C GLU A 27 12.44 -6.39 9.58
N VAL A 28 12.56 -5.62 10.67
CA VAL A 28 11.71 -4.43 10.91
C VAL A 28 11.93 -3.38 9.84
N LEU A 29 13.18 -3.07 9.48
CA LEU A 29 13.50 -2.11 8.42
C LEU A 29 12.90 -2.53 7.07
N ARG A 30 13.07 -3.79 6.67
CA ARG A 30 12.48 -4.32 5.42
C ARG A 30 10.96 -4.32 5.45
N SER A 31 10.34 -4.70 6.56
CA SER A 31 8.88 -4.66 6.72
C SER A 31 8.35 -3.24 6.60
N MET A 32 9.08 -2.28 7.19
CA MET A 32 8.74 -0.88 7.12
C MET A 32 8.86 -0.31 5.70
N ASP A 33 9.94 -0.61 4.98
CA ASP A 33 10.09 -0.22 3.57
C ASP A 33 8.93 -0.74 2.72
N GLU A 34 8.51 -1.97 2.96
CA GLU A 34 7.38 -2.57 2.24
C GLU A 34 6.04 -1.92 2.60
N ILE A 35 5.83 -1.55 3.87
CA ILE A 35 4.63 -0.79 4.28
C ILE A 35 4.61 0.58 3.62
N MET A 36 5.77 1.26 3.53
CA MET A 36 5.86 2.55 2.84
C MET A 36 5.55 2.41 1.36
N PHE A 37 6.04 1.35 0.71
CA PHE A 37 5.68 1.01 -0.66
C PHE A 37 4.16 0.84 -0.82
N CYS A 38 3.50 0.11 0.08
CA CYS A 38 2.03 -0.05 0.07
C CYS A 38 1.33 1.32 0.16
N PHE A 39 1.81 2.19 1.06
CA PHE A 39 1.24 3.52 1.29
C PHE A 39 1.41 4.44 0.05
N GLU A 40 2.59 4.44 -0.57
CA GLU A 40 2.89 5.17 -1.81
C GLU A 40 2.01 4.68 -2.99
N ASN A 41 1.59 3.42 -2.99
CA ASN A 41 0.78 2.80 -4.04
C ASN A 41 -0.73 2.71 -3.72
N CYS A 42 -1.22 3.54 -2.79
CA CYS A 42 -2.63 3.59 -2.41
C CYS A 42 -3.20 2.25 -1.92
N TYR A 43 -2.43 1.43 -1.19
CA TYR A 43 -2.98 0.21 -0.61
C TYR A 43 -3.88 0.57 0.58
N THR A 44 -5.01 -0.11 0.71
CA THR A 44 -5.82 -0.05 1.94
C THR A 44 -5.09 -0.67 3.13
N GLU A 45 -5.60 -0.45 4.35
CA GLU A 45 -5.07 -1.10 5.56
C GLU A 45 -5.11 -2.63 5.42
N ASP A 46 -6.20 -3.19 4.88
CA ASP A 46 -6.37 -4.62 4.66
C ASP A 46 -5.45 -5.17 3.56
N GLU A 47 -5.29 -4.45 2.44
CA GLU A 47 -4.34 -4.82 1.38
C GLU A 47 -2.91 -4.81 1.93
N THR A 48 -2.55 -3.77 2.69
CA THR A 48 -1.22 -3.66 3.32
C THR A 48 -1.00 -4.80 4.30
N PHE A 49 -1.99 -5.09 5.14
CA PHE A 49 -1.91 -6.20 6.09
C PHE A 49 -1.68 -7.53 5.38
N THR A 50 -2.47 -7.81 4.33
CA THR A 50 -2.37 -9.05 3.55
C THR A 50 -1.01 -9.16 2.86
N HIS A 51 -0.55 -8.07 2.24
CA HIS A 51 0.73 -7.99 1.54
C HIS A 51 1.91 -8.25 2.48
N ILE A 52 1.93 -7.57 3.63
CA ILE A 52 2.97 -7.76 4.65
C ILE A 52 2.89 -9.16 5.27
N ALA A 53 1.69 -9.74 5.42
CA ALA A 53 1.53 -11.10 5.93
C ALA A 53 2.14 -12.17 5.03
N GLN A 54 2.06 -11.98 3.71
CA GLN A 54 2.66 -12.88 2.74
C GLN A 54 4.19 -12.78 2.74
N MET A 55 4.72 -11.56 2.90
CA MET A 55 6.16 -11.29 2.84
C MET A 55 6.89 -11.57 4.16
N PHE A 56 6.26 -11.24 5.30
CA PHE A 56 6.86 -11.25 6.64
C PHE A 56 5.91 -11.87 7.67
N PRO A 57 5.55 -13.16 7.55
CA PRO A 57 4.49 -13.79 8.36
C PRO A 57 4.71 -13.70 9.88
N SER A 58 5.95 -13.55 10.33
CA SER A 58 6.31 -13.43 11.75
C SER A 58 6.15 -12.02 12.35
N TYR A 59 6.05 -10.95 11.55
CA TYR A 59 6.13 -9.55 12.03
C TYR A 59 4.89 -8.68 11.79
N VAL A 60 3.90 -9.21 11.08
CA VAL A 60 2.80 -8.47 10.43
C VAL A 60 2.04 -7.54 11.37
N LEU A 61 1.43 -8.12 12.41
CA LEU A 61 0.31 -7.47 13.10
C LEU A 61 0.74 -6.23 13.87
N LYS A 62 1.89 -6.28 14.54
CA LYS A 62 2.32 -5.18 15.39
C LYS A 62 2.87 -4.02 14.57
N ILE A 63 3.68 -4.30 13.55
CA ILE A 63 4.34 -3.25 12.75
C ILE A 63 3.33 -2.52 11.89
N VAL A 64 2.48 -3.24 11.14
CA VAL A 64 1.46 -2.63 10.28
C VAL A 64 0.51 -1.76 11.11
N LYS A 65 -0.02 -2.31 12.21
CA LYS A 65 -0.92 -1.56 13.09
C LYS A 65 -0.25 -0.31 13.68
N SER A 66 1.00 -0.43 14.12
CA SER A 66 1.75 0.73 14.65
C SER A 66 1.99 1.78 13.57
N PHE A 67 2.28 1.37 12.34
CA PHE A 67 2.45 2.29 11.21
C PHE A 67 1.16 3.07 10.94
N PHE A 68 0.02 2.39 10.79
CA PHE A 68 -1.27 3.07 10.57
C PHE A 68 -1.66 3.97 11.75
N GLN A 69 -1.32 3.61 12.99
CA GLN A 69 -1.52 4.47 14.15
C GLN A 69 -0.65 5.74 14.10
N ILE A 70 0.64 5.60 13.74
CA ILE A 70 1.54 6.74 13.56
C ILE A 70 1.02 7.64 12.44
N SER A 71 0.66 7.07 11.27
CA SER A 71 0.08 7.80 10.16
C SER A 71 -1.18 8.56 10.60
N LYS A 72 -2.09 7.91 11.34
CA LYS A 72 -3.29 8.57 11.91
C LYS A 72 -2.94 9.73 12.86
N ALA A 73 -1.84 9.66 13.59
CA ALA A 73 -1.41 10.70 14.53
C ALA A 73 -0.67 11.87 13.86
N VAL A 74 0.03 11.65 12.74
CA VAL A 74 0.81 12.69 12.05
C VAL A 74 0.07 13.38 10.90
N THR A 75 -1.16 12.94 10.62
CA THR A 75 -2.02 13.40 9.53
C THR A 75 -3.27 14.05 10.11
N ASP A 76 -3.64 15.21 9.59
CA ASP A 76 -4.96 15.78 9.86
C ASP A 76 -6.09 14.89 9.32
N GLU A 77 -7.28 15.08 9.85
CA GLU A 77 -8.44 14.26 9.51
C GLU A 77 -8.81 14.33 8.02
N GLU A 78 -8.77 15.52 7.43
CA GLU A 78 -9.11 15.75 6.02
C GLU A 78 -8.15 15.00 5.08
N SER A 79 -6.84 15.15 5.29
CA SER A 79 -5.83 14.45 4.50
C SER A 79 -5.90 12.93 4.65
N ARG A 80 -6.30 12.46 5.84
CA ARG A 80 -6.51 11.03 6.09
C ARG A 80 -7.72 10.51 5.33
N GLU A 81 -8.84 11.23 5.34
CA GLU A 81 -10.04 10.87 4.58
C GLU A 81 -9.78 10.89 3.07
N ALA A 82 -9.02 11.88 2.58
CA ALA A 82 -8.59 11.95 1.19
C ALA A 82 -7.76 10.71 0.80
N TYR A 83 -6.79 10.31 1.65
CA TYR A 83 -6.01 9.09 1.43
C TYR A 83 -6.87 7.82 1.41
N LEU A 84 -7.78 7.66 2.38
CA LEU A 84 -8.63 6.48 2.45
C LEU A 84 -9.53 6.35 1.22
N THR A 85 -10.08 7.47 0.75
CA THR A 85 -10.87 7.51 -0.50
C THR A 85 -10.01 7.05 -1.68
N ASP A 86 -8.81 7.60 -1.84
CA ASP A 86 -7.89 7.22 -2.92
C ASP A 86 -7.49 5.74 -2.83
N ALA A 87 -7.27 5.22 -1.61
CA ALA A 87 -6.91 3.84 -1.38
C ALA A 87 -8.04 2.89 -1.75
N GLU A 88 -9.29 3.20 -1.38
CA GLU A 88 -10.47 2.42 -1.76
C GLU A 88 -10.71 2.41 -3.27
N GLU A 89 -10.55 3.55 -3.93
CA GLU A 89 -10.67 3.65 -5.39
C GLU A 89 -9.60 2.81 -6.09
N CYS A 90 -8.32 2.96 -5.71
CA CYS A 90 -7.24 2.15 -6.28
C CYS A 90 -7.45 0.66 -5.97
N ALA A 91 -7.94 0.29 -4.78
CA ALA A 91 -8.28 -1.10 -4.42
C ALA A 91 -9.45 -1.65 -5.26
N SER A 92 -10.44 -0.82 -5.57
CA SER A 92 -11.57 -1.20 -6.44
C SER A 92 -11.09 -1.48 -7.86
N VAL A 93 -10.20 -0.63 -8.38
CA VAL A 93 -9.57 -0.83 -9.69
C VAL A 93 -8.75 -2.12 -9.71
N ARG A 94 -7.88 -2.34 -8.70
CA ARG A 94 -7.08 -3.58 -8.58
C ARG A 94 -7.96 -4.83 -8.51
N ARG A 95 -9.04 -4.79 -7.72
CA ARG A 95 -10.00 -5.91 -7.61
C ARG A 95 -10.70 -6.18 -8.94
N SER A 96 -11.07 -5.14 -9.68
CA SER A 96 -11.70 -5.27 -11.00
C SER A 96 -10.72 -5.88 -12.01
N GLN A 97 -9.49 -5.38 -12.07
CA GLN A 97 -8.45 -5.94 -12.94
C GLN A 97 -8.13 -7.40 -12.61
N ALA A 98 -8.02 -7.76 -11.33
CA ALA A 98 -7.79 -9.15 -10.93
C ALA A 98 -8.95 -10.08 -11.35
N ARG A 99 -10.20 -9.59 -11.34
CA ARG A 99 -11.36 -10.31 -11.84
C ARG A 99 -11.33 -10.45 -13.35
N ASP A 100 -11.02 -9.38 -14.07
CA ASP A 100 -10.93 -9.41 -15.54
C ASP A 100 -9.85 -10.38 -15.99
N THR A 101 -8.68 -10.38 -15.35
CA THR A 101 -7.63 -11.38 -15.62
C THR A 101 -8.08 -12.80 -15.22
N SER A 102 -8.89 -12.97 -14.18
CA SER A 102 -9.43 -14.29 -13.82
C SER A 102 -10.41 -14.80 -14.87
N GLU A 103 -11.30 -13.94 -15.38
CA GLU A 103 -12.25 -14.29 -16.43
C GLU A 103 -11.56 -14.47 -17.78
N GLU A 104 -10.56 -13.65 -18.09
CA GLU A 104 -9.72 -13.80 -19.28
C GLU A 104 -8.84 -15.04 -19.18
N ALA A 105 -8.27 -15.38 -18.02
CA ALA A 105 -7.55 -16.65 -17.83
C ALA A 105 -8.48 -17.88 -17.91
N LYS A 106 -9.76 -17.74 -17.50
CA LYS A 106 -10.77 -18.79 -17.73
C LYS A 106 -11.18 -18.90 -19.19
N ARG A 107 -11.23 -17.79 -19.94
CA ARG A 107 -11.54 -17.77 -21.39
C ARG A 107 -10.34 -18.18 -22.26
N SER A 108 -9.14 -17.87 -21.80
CA SER A 108 -7.86 -18.08 -22.46
C SER A 108 -7.08 -19.14 -21.71
N GLN A 109 -7.68 -20.32 -21.51
CA GLN A 109 -6.97 -21.52 -21.01
C GLN A 109 -5.88 -22.04 -22.00
N GLY A 110 -5.32 -21.15 -22.83
CA GLY A 110 -4.03 -21.25 -23.47
C GLY A 110 -3.23 -19.99 -23.14
N GLU A 111 -2.17 -20.16 -22.34
CA GLU A 111 -1.00 -19.27 -22.23
C GLU A 111 -1.22 -17.80 -21.78
N ALA A 112 -0.87 -17.46 -20.54
CA ALA A 112 0.15 -16.43 -20.22
C ALA A 112 0.11 -15.91 -18.76
N SER A 113 1.21 -16.18 -18.06
CA SER A 113 1.92 -15.36 -17.07
C SER A 113 1.16 -14.29 -16.27
N THR A 114 0.87 -14.63 -15.02
CA THR A 114 0.57 -13.70 -13.92
C THR A 114 1.82 -12.92 -13.51
N SER A 115 2.08 -11.78 -14.15
CA SER A 115 2.95 -10.73 -13.58
C SER A 115 2.07 -9.53 -13.25
N GLN A 116 1.47 -9.55 -12.05
CA GLN A 116 0.73 -8.41 -11.50
C GLN A 116 1.74 -7.30 -11.15
N LYS A 117 2.18 -6.55 -12.16
CA LYS A 117 2.83 -5.26 -11.96
C LYS A 117 1.74 -4.26 -11.58
N CYS A 118 1.74 -3.83 -10.32
CA CYS A 118 1.16 -2.54 -9.94
C CYS A 118 1.96 -1.46 -10.68
N GLU A 119 1.55 -1.11 -11.89
CA GLU A 119 2.02 0.14 -12.47
C GLU A 119 1.38 1.30 -11.70
N PRO A 120 2.17 2.33 -11.32
CA PRO A 120 1.66 3.53 -10.67
C PRO A 120 0.84 4.34 -11.68
N ASN A 121 -0.42 3.92 -11.88
CA ASN A 121 -1.36 4.52 -12.82
C ASN A 121 -2.67 4.90 -12.15
N CYS A 122 -2.63 5.32 -10.88
CA CYS A 122 -3.75 6.08 -10.29
C CYS A 122 -3.74 7.57 -10.72
N ASN A 123 -3.23 7.88 -11.92
CA ASN A 123 -3.46 9.12 -12.66
C ASN A 123 -4.23 8.78 -13.95
N LYS A 124 -5.56 8.65 -13.83
CA LYS A 124 -6.45 8.85 -14.99
C LYS A 124 -7.25 10.13 -14.74
N HIS A 125 -6.82 11.15 -15.47
CA HIS A 125 -7.41 12.48 -15.70
C HIS A 125 -7.33 13.49 -14.57
#